data_AF-A0A9W6V4J9-F1
#
_entry.id   AF-A0A9W6V4J9-F1
#
_cell.length_a   1.000
_cell.length_b   1.000
_cell.length_c   1.000
_cell.angle_alpha   90.00
_cell.angle_beta   90.00
_cell.angle_gamma   90.00
#
_symmetry.space_group_name_H-M   'P 1'
#
loop_
_entity.id
_entity.type
_entity.pdbx_description
1 polymer ?
#
loop_
_entity_poly.entity_id
_entity_poly.type
_entity_poly.pdbx_seq_one_letter_code
_entity_poly.pdbx_strand_id
1 'polypeptide(L)' 'MAEQQTCPGCGGARGTEKTEHSVETDPQGRQQPVQRSYWSPCSVCGGSGVVQR' A
#
# COMPACT_ATOMS: atom_id res chain seq x y z
N MET A 1 4.27 26.97 13.58
CA MET A 1 3.80 26.42 12.29
C MET A 1 4.49 25.08 12.13
N ALA A 2 3.76 23.97 11.93
CA ALA A 2 4.40 22.67 11.71
C ALA A 2 5.03 22.63 10.32
N GLU A 3 6.30 22.23 10.22
CA GLU A 3 6.99 22.13 8.95
C GLU A 3 6.50 20.90 8.20
N GLN A 4 5.95 21.09 6.99
CA GLN A 4 5.55 19.97 6.13
C GLN A 4 6.79 19.35 5.51
N GLN A 5 7.09 18.12 5.90
CA GLN A 5 8.18 17.34 5.33
C GLN A 5 7.62 16.28 4.39
N THR A 6 8.33 16.01 3.29
CA THR A 6 8.00 14.91 2.39
C THR A 6 7.90 13.61 3.17
N CYS A 7 6.81 12.86 2.98
CA CYS A 7 6.58 11.62 3.71
C CYS A 7 7.71 10.62 3.40
N PRO A 8 8.50 10.16 4.40
CA PRO A 8 9.60 9.23 4.15
C PRO A 8 9.09 7.85 3.73
N GLY A 9 7.85 7.48 4.09
CA GLY A 9 7.28 6.17 3.76
C GLY A 9 6.89 6.00 2.30
N CYS A 10 6.61 7.08 1.57
CA CYS A 10 6.29 7.03 0.14
C CYS A 10 7.12 7.98 -0.72
N GLY A 11 8.08 8.71 -0.13
CA GLY A 11 8.88 9.71 -0.84
C GLY A 11 8.06 10.83 -1.48
N GLY A 12 6.85 11.10 -0.98
CA GLY A 12 5.93 12.08 -1.58
C GLY A 12 5.00 11.51 -2.66
N ALA A 13 5.10 10.22 -3.01
CA ALA A 13 4.27 9.59 -4.03
C ALA A 13 2.79 9.40 -3.62
N ARG A 14 2.42 9.73 -2.36
CA ARG A 14 1.05 9.63 -1.81
C ARG A 14 0.48 8.21 -1.75
N GLY A 15 1.24 7.21 -2.14
CA GLY A 15 0.86 5.81 -2.11
C GLY A 15 2.06 4.91 -2.27
N THR A 16 1.81 3.62 -2.12
CA THR A 16 2.79 2.56 -2.34
C THR A 16 2.10 1.41 -3.06
N GLU A 17 2.82 0.78 -3.98
CA GLU A 17 2.40 -0.51 -4.51
C GLU A 17 2.44 -1.54 -3.37
N LYS A 18 1.37 -2.30 -3.24
CA LYS A 18 1.23 -3.40 -2.29
C LYS A 18 0.97 -4.67 -3.06
N THR A 19 1.54 -5.75 -2.56
CA THR A 19 1.33 -7.09 -3.06
C THR A 19 0.60 -7.89 -1.99
N GLU A 20 -0.65 -8.22 -2.24
CA GLU A 20 -1.40 -9.16 -1.41
C GLU A 20 -1.12 -10.58 -1.88
N HIS A 21 -0.84 -11.45 -0.91
CA HIS A 21 -0.66 -12.88 -1.11
C HIS A 21 -1.81 -13.58 -0.38
N SER A 22 -2.65 -14.24 -1.16
CA SER A 22 -3.85 -14.93 -0.67
C SER A 22 -3.87 -16.35 -1.20
N VAL A 23 -4.68 -17.22 -0.59
CA VAL A 23 -4.97 -18.54 -1.11
C VAL A 23 -6.43 -18.58 -1.50
N GLU A 24 -6.71 -18.79 -2.77
CA GLU A 24 -8.08 -18.89 -3.29
C GLU A 24 -8.36 -20.35 -3.68
N THR A 25 -9.61 -20.79 -3.56
CA THR A 25 -10.02 -22.14 -3.97
C THR A 25 -10.57 -22.08 -5.39
N ASP A 26 -9.96 -22.81 -6.32
CA ASP A 26 -10.42 -22.90 -7.71
C ASP A 26 -11.77 -23.65 -7.80
N PRO A 27 -12.56 -23.47 -8.88
CA PRO A 27 -13.78 -24.23 -9.14
C PRO A 27 -13.68 -25.76 -8.94
N GLN A 28 -12.50 -26.35 -9.10
CA GLN A 28 -12.24 -27.78 -8.86
C GLN A 28 -11.91 -28.12 -7.39
N GLY A 29 -12.04 -27.17 -6.46
CA GLY A 29 -11.80 -27.38 -5.03
C GLY A 29 -10.33 -27.35 -4.61
N ARG A 30 -9.41 -26.93 -5.49
CA ARG A 30 -7.97 -26.87 -5.19
C ARG A 30 -7.58 -25.50 -4.69
N GLN A 31 -6.76 -25.47 -3.65
CA GLN A 31 -6.15 -24.24 -3.16
C GLN A 31 -5.04 -23.78 -4.11
N GLN A 32 -5.10 -22.53 -4.54
CA GLN A 32 -4.11 -21.90 -5.40
C GLN A 32 -3.59 -20.62 -4.75
N PRO A 33 -2.26 -20.42 -4.73
CA PRO A 33 -1.70 -19.14 -4.31
C PRO A 33 -2.06 -18.08 -5.35
N VAL A 34 -2.60 -16.96 -4.89
CA VAL A 34 -2.93 -15.81 -5.72
C VAL A 34 -2.17 -14.60 -5.22
N GLN A 35 -1.49 -13.93 -6.14
CA GLN A 35 -0.77 -12.69 -5.88
C GLN A 35 -1.48 -11.54 -6.60
N ARG A 36 -1.85 -10.50 -5.86
CA ARG A 36 -2.53 -9.32 -6.39
C ARG A 36 -1.72 -8.08 -6.05
N SER A 37 -1.23 -7.39 -7.08
CA SER A 37 -0.61 -6.09 -6.92
C SER A 37 -1.66 -4.99 -7.02
N TYR A 38 -1.69 -4.08 -6.06
CA TYR A 38 -2.59 -2.93 -6.07
C TYR A 38 -1.90 -1.70 -5.48
N TRP A 39 -2.31 -0.53 -5.95
CA TRP A 39 -1.88 0.73 -5.37
C TRP A 39 -2.75 1.08 -4.18
N SER A 40 -2.14 1.53 -3.08
CA SER A 40 -2.87 1.97 -1.90
C SER A 40 -2.27 3.24 -1.30
N PRO A 41 -3.06 4.04 -0.56
CA PRO A 41 -2.55 5.20 0.15
C PRO A 41 -1.42 4.81 1.10
N CYS A 42 -0.40 5.66 1.19
CA CYS A 42 0.72 5.42 2.09
C CYS A 42 0.22 5.47 3.54
N SER A 43 0.38 4.37 4.27
CA SER A 43 -0.10 4.25 5.66
C SER A 43 0.58 5.24 6.62
N VAL A 44 1.77 5.74 6.28
CA VAL A 44 2.51 6.71 7.11
C VAL A 44 1.91 8.11 7.04
N CYS A 45 1.51 8.57 5.85
CA CYS A 45 0.95 9.92 5.66
C CYS A 45 -0.54 9.93 5.31
N GLY A 46 -1.23 8.78 5.35
CA GLY A 46 -2.63 8.67 4.93
C GLY A 46 -2.91 9.06 3.47
N GLY A 47 -1.88 9.08 2.62
CA GLY A 47 -1.98 9.55 1.23
C GLY A 47 -1.84 11.07 1.03
N SER A 48 -1.46 11.81 2.07
CA SER A 48 -1.18 13.25 1.97
C SER A 48 0.14 13.55 1.26
N GLY A 49 1.07 12.60 1.18
CA GLY A 49 2.41 12.79 0.58
C GLY A 49 3.39 13.56 1.47
N VAL A 50 2.89 14.20 2.53
CA VAL A 50 3.67 14.93 3.54
C VAL A 50 3.28 14.48 4.94
N VAL A 51 4.20 14.62 5.89
CA VAL A 51 3.94 14.46 7.32
C VAL A 51 4.21 15.79 8.02
N GLN A 52 3.40 16.11 9.03
CA GLN A 52 3.67 17.23 9.93
C GLN A 52 4.46 16.68 11.10
N ARG A 53 5.64 17.23 11.34
CA ARG A 53 6.51 16.83 12.45
C ARG A 53 6.84 18.03 13.33
#